data_AF-A0AA43DGI3-F1
#
_entry.id   AF-A0AA43DGI3-F1
#
_cell.length_a   1.000
_cell.length_b   1.000
_cell.length_c   1.000
_cell.angle_alpha   90.00
_cell.angle_beta   90.00
_cell.angle_gamma   90.00
#
_symmetry.space_group_name_H-M   'P 1'
#
loop_
_entity.id
_entity.type
_entity.pdbx_description
1 polymer ?
#
loop_
_entity_poly.entity_id
_entity_poly.type
_entity_poly.pdbx_seq_one_letter_code
_entity_poly.pdbx_strand_id
1 'polypeptide(L)'
;MKDFLAPQRLLLGPGPSTVHPRVLRAMSTSLIGHLDPMFLGVMNDIQTLLRLVFATTNPFTIAVSGTGSAGMEAAIVNVVEPGDRVIVGINGVFGTRLATIIERCGGKALRVEMPWGQVIEPDSIAAMLRQSGPVKAVVLVHAETSTGAWQPIVPIGALCRQYNALLIVDAVTSLGGMPVEVDQWGIDVCYSATQKCLSCPPGLAPLTLSSHALSVL
;
A
#
# COMPACT_ATOMS: atom_id res chain seq x y z
N MET A 1 -1.18 25.08 -32.55
CA MET A 1 -1.68 23.86 -31.89
C MET A 1 -2.92 24.26 -31.11
N LYS A 2 -4.02 23.49 -31.13
CA LYS A 2 -5.19 23.82 -30.29
C LYS A 2 -4.92 23.30 -28.87
N ASP A 3 -5.22 24.11 -27.87
CA ASP A 3 -5.10 23.69 -26.48
C ASP A 3 -6.00 22.49 -26.20
N PHE A 4 -5.50 21.54 -25.40
CA PHE A 4 -6.28 20.40 -24.96
C PHE A 4 -7.22 20.84 -23.83
N LEU A 5 -8.52 20.85 -24.11
CA LEU A 5 -9.57 21.13 -23.14
C LEU A 5 -10.33 19.83 -22.85
N ALA A 6 -9.94 19.15 -21.76
CA ALA A 6 -10.65 17.97 -21.31
C ALA A 6 -12.08 18.34 -20.88
N PRO A 7 -13.10 17.55 -21.26
CA PRO A 7 -14.45 17.82 -20.81
C PRO A 7 -14.61 17.47 -19.33
N GLN A 8 -15.42 18.23 -18.60
CA GLN A 8 -15.70 17.92 -17.20
C GLN A 8 -16.50 16.60 -17.09
N ARG A 9 -16.11 15.76 -16.13
CA ARG A 9 -16.71 14.45 -15.87
C ARG A 9 -16.86 14.26 -14.38
N LEU A 10 -17.99 13.67 -13.97
CA LEU A 10 -18.14 13.12 -12.64
C LEU A 10 -17.58 11.69 -12.64
N LEU A 11 -16.46 11.48 -11.95
CA LEU A 11 -15.78 10.19 -11.90
C LEU A 11 -16.30 9.37 -10.71
N LEU A 12 -17.24 8.45 -10.98
CA LEU A 12 -17.84 7.54 -9.98
C LEU A 12 -17.32 6.09 -10.08
N GLY A 13 -16.33 5.86 -10.95
CA GLY A 13 -15.62 4.59 -11.00
C GLY A 13 -14.68 4.42 -9.81
N PRO A 14 -14.06 3.24 -9.67
CA PRO A 14 -13.13 2.95 -8.58
C PRO A 14 -11.84 3.76 -8.62
N GLY A 15 -11.55 4.49 -9.70
CA GLY A 15 -10.38 5.34 -9.85
C GLY A 15 -10.09 5.68 -11.32
N PRO A 16 -9.44 6.82 -11.61
CA PRO A 16 -9.09 7.88 -10.67
C PRO A 16 -10.34 8.60 -10.14
N SER A 17 -10.28 9.08 -8.90
CA SER A 17 -11.34 9.91 -8.32
C SER A 17 -11.27 11.35 -8.86
N THR A 18 -12.34 12.11 -8.66
CA THR A 18 -12.32 13.56 -8.94
C THR A 18 -11.37 14.26 -7.98
N VAL A 19 -10.52 15.13 -8.51
CA VAL A 19 -9.50 15.85 -7.74
C VAL A 19 -10.05 17.20 -7.28
N HIS A 20 -9.83 17.53 -6.01
CA HIS A 20 -10.29 18.81 -5.48
C HIS A 20 -9.59 19.99 -6.21
N PRO A 21 -10.30 21.08 -6.60
CA PRO A 21 -9.70 22.19 -7.37
C PRO A 21 -8.46 22.83 -6.73
N ARG A 22 -8.39 22.86 -5.38
CA ARG A 22 -7.19 23.31 -4.64
C ARG A 22 -5.93 22.49 -4.98
N VAL A 23 -6.05 21.18 -5.17
CA VAL A 23 -4.93 20.29 -5.52
C VAL A 23 -4.49 20.56 -6.96
N LEU A 24 -5.45 20.68 -7.89
CA LEU A 24 -5.14 21.02 -9.28
C LEU A 24 -4.43 22.38 -9.41
N ARG A 25 -4.86 23.38 -8.62
CA ARG A 25 -4.19 24.68 -8.57
C ARG A 25 -2.78 24.59 -8.01
N ALA A 26 -2.53 23.73 -7.03
CA ALA A 26 -1.18 23.54 -6.48
C ALA A 26 -0.21 23.01 -7.55
N MET A 27 -0.68 22.13 -8.45
CA MET A 27 0.15 21.59 -9.54
C MET A 27 0.55 22.61 -10.61
N SER A 28 -0.13 23.76 -10.71
CA SER A 28 0.26 24.82 -11.66
C SER A 28 1.33 25.78 -11.12
N THR A 29 1.87 25.50 -9.92
CA THR A 29 2.92 26.32 -9.29
C THR A 29 4.27 26.09 -10.00
N SER A 30 5.11 27.13 -10.07
CA SER A 30 6.47 27.03 -10.61
C SER A 30 7.32 26.00 -9.86
N LEU A 31 8.19 25.32 -10.59
CA LEU A 31 9.13 24.37 -10.03
C LEU A 31 10.24 25.07 -9.23
N ILE A 32 10.75 24.35 -8.23
CA ILE A 32 11.94 24.72 -7.46
C ILE A 32 12.96 23.57 -7.53
N GLY A 33 14.23 23.86 -7.24
CA GLY A 33 15.30 22.86 -7.30
C GLY A 33 15.13 21.75 -6.25
N HIS A 34 15.59 20.54 -6.54
CA HIS A 34 15.45 19.38 -5.65
C HIS A 34 16.25 19.48 -4.33
N LEU A 35 17.22 20.39 -4.26
CA LEU A 35 17.97 20.71 -3.03
C LEU A 35 17.60 22.09 -2.46
N ASP A 36 16.59 22.74 -3.04
CA ASP A 36 16.11 24.03 -2.54
C ASP A 36 15.56 23.84 -1.11
N PRO A 37 15.92 24.69 -0.13
CA PRO A 37 15.42 24.60 1.24
C PRO A 37 13.88 24.56 1.32
N MET A 38 13.17 25.26 0.42
CA MET A 38 11.71 25.21 0.34
C MET A 38 11.21 23.83 -0.06
N PHE A 39 11.89 23.17 -1.01
CA PHE A 39 11.54 21.82 -1.44
C PHE A 39 11.73 20.83 -0.29
N LEU A 40 12.85 20.92 0.43
CA LEU A 40 13.10 20.08 1.60
C LEU A 40 12.07 20.30 2.70
N GLY A 41 11.63 21.55 2.92
CA GLY A 41 10.53 21.89 3.83
C GLY A 41 9.22 21.19 3.43
N VAL A 42 8.83 21.30 2.16
CA VAL A 42 7.62 20.63 1.64
C VAL A 42 7.72 19.11 1.78
N MET A 43 8.90 18.53 1.54
CA MET A 43 9.12 17.09 1.75
C MET A 43 8.90 16.70 3.22
N ASN A 44 9.40 17.47 4.19
CA ASN A 44 9.19 17.21 5.62
C ASN A 44 7.71 17.33 6.02
N ASP A 45 7.00 18.31 5.47
CA ASP A 45 5.56 18.47 5.68
C ASP A 45 4.79 17.26 5.13
N ILE A 46 5.14 16.80 3.92
CA ILE A 46 4.55 15.60 3.32
C ILE A 46 4.77 14.37 4.22
N GLN A 47 5.99 14.14 4.71
CA GLN A 47 6.24 13.00 5.61
C GLN A 47 5.37 13.07 6.88
N THR A 48 5.23 14.27 7.46
CA THR A 48 4.40 14.49 8.65
C THR A 48 2.91 14.26 8.38
N LEU A 49 2.40 14.78 7.27
CA LEU A 49 1.00 14.59 6.88
C LEU A 49 0.69 13.14 6.49
N LEU A 50 1.62 12.46 5.83
CA LEU A 50 1.45 11.04 5.51
C LEU A 50 1.44 10.19 6.77
N ARG A 51 2.29 10.47 7.76
CA ARG A 51 2.25 9.80 9.07
C ARG A 51 0.90 9.95 9.75
N LEU A 52 0.29 11.13 9.68
CA LEU A 52 -1.07 11.37 10.18
C LEU A 52 -2.10 10.49 9.45
N VAL A 53 -2.06 10.46 8.11
CA VAL A 53 -3.05 9.73 7.30
C VAL A 53 -2.91 8.21 7.42
N PHE A 54 -1.69 7.71 7.61
CA PHE A 54 -1.41 6.30 7.92
C PHE A 54 -1.61 5.95 9.40
N ALA A 55 -1.91 6.92 10.27
CA ALA A 55 -1.95 6.77 11.72
C ALA A 55 -0.72 6.00 12.25
N THR A 56 0.46 6.56 11.96
CA THR A 56 1.76 5.97 12.30
C THR A 56 2.75 7.01 12.80
N THR A 57 3.70 6.54 13.59
CA THR A 57 4.87 7.29 14.08
C THR A 57 6.15 6.96 13.30
N ASN A 58 6.07 6.04 12.33
CA ASN A 58 7.21 5.58 11.54
C ASN A 58 7.97 6.75 10.88
N PRO A 59 9.27 6.94 11.16
CA PRO A 59 10.04 8.01 10.53
C PRO A 59 10.16 7.85 9.01
N PHE A 60 10.24 6.61 8.52
CA PHE A 60 10.27 6.32 7.09
C PHE A 60 8.85 6.29 6.54
N THR A 61 8.35 7.47 6.15
CA THR A 61 7.04 7.63 5.50
C THR A 61 7.16 8.61 4.37
N ILE A 62 7.13 8.13 3.13
CA ILE A 62 7.44 8.93 1.93
C ILE A 62 6.37 8.76 0.84
N ALA A 63 6.44 9.58 -0.19
CA ALA A 63 5.72 9.37 -1.44
C ALA A 63 6.71 8.90 -2.52
N VAL A 64 6.55 7.66 -2.97
CA VAL A 64 7.33 7.11 -4.09
C VAL A 64 6.84 7.75 -5.39
N SER A 65 7.77 8.21 -6.23
CA SER A 65 7.48 8.73 -7.56
C SER A 65 7.04 7.62 -8.51
N GLY A 66 5.73 7.38 -8.59
CA GLY A 66 5.15 6.34 -9.42
C GLY A 66 3.68 6.07 -9.06
N THR A 67 3.01 5.25 -9.87
CA THR A 67 1.62 4.85 -9.57
C THR A 67 1.54 3.94 -8.35
N GLY A 68 0.34 3.60 -7.87
CA GLY A 68 0.16 2.60 -6.80
C GLY A 68 0.88 1.26 -7.05
N SER A 69 1.07 0.87 -8.32
CA SER A 69 1.86 -0.32 -8.64
C SER A 69 3.37 -0.15 -8.37
N ALA A 70 3.91 1.07 -8.44
CA ALA A 70 5.28 1.34 -7.99
C ALA A 70 5.40 1.23 -6.46
N GLY A 71 4.36 1.65 -5.71
CA GLY A 71 4.28 1.40 -4.26
C GLY A 71 4.24 -0.09 -3.92
N MET A 72 3.41 -0.85 -4.66
CA MET A 72 3.34 -2.31 -4.55
C MET A 72 4.68 -2.98 -4.81
N GLU A 73 5.35 -2.60 -5.89
CA GLU A 73 6.67 -3.15 -6.24
C GLU A 73 7.74 -2.75 -5.21
N ALA A 74 7.78 -1.47 -4.80
CA ALA A 74 8.71 -1.01 -3.77
C ALA A 74 8.52 -1.75 -2.44
N ALA A 75 7.27 -2.03 -2.03
CA ALA A 75 6.95 -2.75 -0.80
C ALA A 75 7.41 -4.22 -0.83
N ILE A 76 7.42 -4.86 -2.00
CA ILE A 76 7.75 -6.28 -2.14
C ILE A 76 9.23 -6.48 -2.48
N VAL A 77 9.76 -5.75 -3.46
CA VAL A 77 11.14 -5.91 -3.96
C VAL A 77 12.19 -5.63 -2.88
N ASN A 78 11.92 -4.70 -1.96
CA ASN A 78 12.86 -4.41 -0.88
C ASN A 78 12.79 -5.45 0.24
N VAL A 79 11.66 -6.14 0.41
CA VAL A 79 11.46 -7.08 1.53
C VAL A 79 11.77 -8.52 1.13
N VAL A 80 11.49 -8.93 -0.10
CA VAL A 80 11.50 -10.34 -0.53
C VAL A 80 12.80 -10.68 -1.24
N GLU A 81 13.54 -11.65 -0.69
CA GLU A 81 14.71 -12.23 -1.32
C GLU A 81 14.40 -13.56 -2.03
N PRO A 82 15.25 -14.00 -2.99
CA PRO A 82 15.08 -15.31 -3.62
C PRO A 82 15.02 -16.46 -2.62
N GLY A 83 13.94 -17.24 -2.67
CA GLY A 83 13.71 -18.39 -1.79
C GLY A 83 12.86 -18.11 -0.55
N ASP A 84 12.63 -16.83 -0.20
CA ASP A 84 11.76 -16.43 0.91
C ASP A 84 10.35 -16.96 0.72
N ARG A 85 9.72 -17.41 1.81
CA ARG A 85 8.32 -17.82 1.80
C ARG A 85 7.45 -16.64 2.20
N VAL A 86 6.49 -16.29 1.35
CA VAL A 86 5.59 -15.15 1.57
C VAL A 86 4.15 -15.62 1.42
N ILE A 87 3.35 -15.47 2.47
CA ILE A 87 1.92 -15.75 2.40
C ILE A 87 1.23 -14.58 1.73
N VAL A 88 0.39 -14.86 0.73
CA VAL A 88 -0.39 -13.84 0.02
C VAL A 88 -1.86 -14.22 0.00
N GLY A 89 -2.71 -13.35 0.53
CA GLY A 89 -4.16 -13.53 0.47
C GLY A 89 -4.72 -13.09 -0.87
N ILE A 90 -5.53 -13.94 -1.51
CA ILE A 90 -6.11 -13.68 -2.82
C ILE A 90 -7.64 -13.84 -2.74
N ASN A 91 -8.34 -12.70 -2.78
CA ASN A 91 -9.80 -12.61 -2.87
C ASN A 91 -10.25 -11.69 -4.02
N GLY A 92 -9.35 -11.40 -4.95
CA GLY A 92 -9.56 -10.49 -6.08
C GLY A 92 -8.29 -10.27 -6.90
N VAL A 93 -8.34 -9.28 -7.81
CA VAL A 93 -7.28 -9.04 -8.81
C VAL A 93 -5.96 -8.62 -8.18
N PHE A 94 -5.97 -7.76 -7.15
CA PHE A 94 -4.72 -7.19 -6.63
C PHE A 94 -3.93 -8.21 -5.79
N GLY A 95 -4.61 -9.14 -5.11
CA GLY A 95 -3.96 -10.30 -4.47
C GLY A 95 -3.18 -11.15 -5.48
N THR A 96 -3.75 -11.44 -6.66
CA THR A 96 -3.06 -12.17 -7.74
C THR A 96 -1.86 -11.40 -8.29
N ARG A 97 -1.95 -10.07 -8.38
CA ARG A 97 -0.83 -9.22 -8.81
C ARG A 97 0.32 -9.24 -7.78
N LEU A 98 0.00 -9.19 -6.49
CA LEU A 98 0.97 -9.31 -5.40
C LEU A 98 1.71 -10.66 -5.47
N ALA A 99 0.99 -11.77 -5.64
CA ALA A 99 1.59 -13.09 -5.80
C ALA A 99 2.57 -13.12 -6.99
N THR A 100 2.19 -12.51 -8.11
CA THR A 100 3.03 -12.42 -9.31
C THR A 100 4.32 -11.63 -9.05
N ILE A 101 4.26 -10.53 -8.29
CA ILE A 101 5.45 -9.71 -7.97
C ILE A 101 6.38 -10.48 -7.02
N ILE A 102 5.82 -11.13 -5.99
CA ILE A 102 6.59 -11.99 -5.07
C ILE A 102 7.38 -13.05 -5.87
N GLU A 103 6.72 -13.73 -6.80
CA GLU A 103 7.34 -14.75 -7.64
C GLU A 103 8.42 -14.16 -8.56
N ARG A 104 8.21 -12.95 -9.10
CA ARG A 104 9.21 -12.24 -9.92
C ARG A 104 10.45 -11.82 -9.12
N CYS A 105 10.32 -11.57 -7.82
CA CYS A 105 11.44 -11.34 -6.90
C CYS A 105 12.19 -12.63 -6.54
N GLY A 106 11.72 -13.81 -7.01
CA GLY A 106 12.29 -15.11 -6.64
C GLY A 106 11.74 -15.68 -5.32
N GLY A 107 10.77 -15.00 -4.71
CA GLY A 107 10.06 -15.48 -3.53
C GLY A 107 9.09 -16.62 -3.86
N LYS A 108 8.74 -17.41 -2.85
CA LYS A 108 7.75 -18.48 -2.90
C LYS A 108 6.42 -17.94 -2.38
N ALA A 109 5.52 -17.58 -3.30
CA ALA A 109 4.17 -17.13 -2.97
C ALA A 109 3.30 -18.30 -2.47
N LEU A 110 3.05 -18.33 -1.16
CA LEU A 110 2.14 -19.25 -0.50
C LEU A 110 0.74 -18.65 -0.55
N ARG A 111 -0.04 -19.06 -1.55
CA ARG A 111 -1.34 -18.46 -1.85
C ARG A 111 -2.41 -18.99 -0.89
N VAL A 112 -3.13 -18.07 -0.24
CA VAL A 112 -4.35 -18.36 0.53
C VAL A 112 -5.51 -17.72 -0.22
N GLU A 113 -6.31 -18.55 -0.89
CA GLU A 113 -7.34 -18.07 -1.81
C GLU A 113 -8.73 -18.17 -1.17
N MET A 114 -9.55 -17.15 -1.39
CA MET A 114 -10.97 -17.13 -1.02
C MET A 114 -11.84 -16.77 -2.23
N PRO A 115 -13.11 -17.20 -2.25
CA PRO A 115 -14.04 -16.76 -3.27
C PRO A 115 -14.09 -15.24 -3.37
N TRP A 116 -14.17 -14.73 -4.60
CA TRP A 116 -14.19 -13.29 -4.85
C TRP A 116 -15.36 -12.63 -4.12
N GLY A 117 -15.06 -11.53 -3.41
CA GLY A 117 -16.03 -10.82 -2.57
C GLY A 117 -16.05 -11.27 -1.11
N GLN A 118 -15.39 -12.39 -0.77
CA GLN A 118 -15.14 -12.78 0.61
C GLN A 118 -13.83 -12.20 1.14
N VAL A 119 -13.64 -12.25 2.46
CA VAL A 119 -12.40 -11.85 3.12
C VAL A 119 -11.50 -13.07 3.32
N ILE A 120 -10.20 -12.83 3.41
CA ILE A 120 -9.22 -13.84 3.82
C ILE A 120 -9.42 -14.13 5.31
N GLU A 121 -9.78 -15.36 5.62
CA GLU A 121 -10.03 -15.79 6.99
C GLU A 121 -8.71 -15.88 7.79
N PRO A 122 -8.66 -15.31 9.01
CA PRO A 122 -7.48 -15.40 9.87
C PRO A 122 -7.02 -16.84 10.13
N ASP A 123 -7.96 -17.78 10.25
CA ASP A 123 -7.65 -19.19 10.48
C ASP A 123 -6.93 -19.83 9.30
N SER A 124 -7.23 -19.39 8.07
CA SER A 124 -6.55 -19.86 6.87
C SER A 124 -5.09 -19.36 6.84
N ILE A 125 -4.85 -18.11 7.26
CA ILE A 125 -3.49 -17.58 7.42
C ILE A 125 -2.76 -18.31 8.55
N ALA A 126 -3.41 -18.56 9.69
CA ALA A 126 -2.83 -19.28 10.81
C ALA A 126 -2.45 -20.73 10.44
N ALA A 127 -3.31 -21.42 9.69
CA ALA A 127 -3.02 -22.76 9.19
C ALA A 127 -1.79 -22.76 8.28
N MET A 128 -1.70 -21.79 7.35
CA MET A 128 -0.55 -21.64 6.46
C MET A 128 0.74 -21.35 7.24
N LEU A 129 0.72 -20.42 8.21
CA LEU A 129 1.87 -20.13 9.06
C LEU A 129 2.39 -21.36 9.83
N ARG A 130 1.49 -22.25 10.31
CA ARG A 130 1.89 -23.48 11.02
C ARG A 130 2.58 -24.50 10.13
N GLN A 131 2.12 -24.67 8.88
CA GLN A 131 2.60 -25.72 7.99
C GLN A 131 3.80 -25.30 7.12
N SER A 132 4.08 -24.00 7.01
CA SER A 132 5.03 -23.46 6.05
C SER A 132 6.43 -23.22 6.59
N GLY A 133 6.72 -23.51 7.86
CA GLY A 133 8.01 -23.18 8.48
C GLY A 133 8.23 -21.66 8.56
N PRO A 134 9.47 -21.17 8.51
CA PRO A 134 9.75 -19.73 8.53
C PRO A 134 9.09 -19.02 7.34
N VAL A 135 8.27 -18.01 7.65
CA VAL A 135 7.59 -17.14 6.68
C VAL A 135 8.15 -15.74 6.84
N LYS A 136 8.65 -15.15 5.75
CA LYS A 136 9.22 -13.80 5.74
C LYS A 136 8.14 -12.74 5.95
N ALA A 137 7.02 -12.88 5.23
CA ALA A 137 5.95 -11.90 5.27
C ALA A 137 4.56 -12.52 4.97
N VAL A 138 3.53 -11.83 5.46
CA VAL A 138 2.13 -12.01 5.08
C VAL A 138 1.68 -10.74 4.36
N VAL A 139 1.06 -10.88 3.19
CA VAL A 139 0.67 -9.78 2.32
C VAL A 139 -0.83 -9.82 2.05
N LEU A 140 -1.53 -8.71 2.29
CA LEU A 140 -2.98 -8.60 2.11
C LEU A 140 -3.39 -7.30 1.44
N VAL A 141 -4.52 -7.34 0.72
CA VAL A 141 -5.21 -6.17 0.20
C VAL A 141 -6.26 -5.73 1.20
N HIS A 142 -6.17 -4.50 1.71
CA HIS A 142 -7.07 -4.00 2.74
C HIS A 142 -8.49 -3.74 2.18
N ALA A 143 -8.56 -3.13 0.99
CA ALA A 143 -9.83 -2.89 0.28
C ALA A 143 -9.70 -3.37 -1.17
N GLU A 144 -10.17 -4.59 -1.43
CA GLU A 144 -10.05 -5.24 -2.72
C GLU A 144 -11.07 -4.65 -3.70
N THR A 145 -10.58 -3.76 -4.56
CA THR A 145 -11.44 -2.92 -5.39
C THR A 145 -12.13 -3.69 -6.50
N SER A 146 -11.58 -4.84 -6.93
CA SER A 146 -12.21 -5.64 -7.97
C SER A 146 -13.45 -6.38 -7.48
N THR A 147 -13.61 -6.53 -6.15
CA THR A 147 -14.71 -7.30 -5.55
C THR A 147 -15.53 -6.51 -4.53
N GLY A 148 -15.00 -5.41 -4.00
CA GLY A 148 -15.62 -4.63 -2.93
C GLY A 148 -15.36 -5.19 -1.52
N ALA A 149 -14.53 -6.23 -1.38
CA ALA A 149 -14.23 -6.82 -0.08
C ALA A 149 -13.35 -5.88 0.78
N TRP A 150 -13.72 -5.74 2.05
CA TRP A 150 -12.95 -5.00 3.06
C TRP A 150 -12.36 -5.99 4.06
N GLN A 151 -11.04 -6.13 4.06
CA GLN A 151 -10.31 -7.13 4.83
C GLN A 151 -10.04 -6.67 6.27
N PRO A 152 -10.47 -7.40 7.32
CA PRO A 152 -10.01 -7.15 8.68
C PRO A 152 -8.51 -7.44 8.84
N ILE A 153 -7.73 -6.45 9.28
CA ILE A 153 -6.27 -6.56 9.40
C ILE A 153 -5.81 -6.91 10.82
N VAL A 154 -6.47 -6.38 11.85
CA VAL A 154 -6.11 -6.59 13.28
C VAL A 154 -5.78 -8.04 13.65
N PRO A 155 -6.64 -9.05 13.36
CA PRO A 155 -6.33 -10.43 13.71
C PRO A 155 -5.10 -10.98 12.96
N ILE A 156 -4.85 -10.49 11.75
CA ILE A 156 -3.68 -10.89 10.95
C ILE A 156 -2.40 -10.31 11.52
N GLY A 157 -2.42 -9.04 11.96
CA GLY A 157 -1.28 -8.42 12.62
C GLY A 157 -0.87 -9.15 13.90
N ALA A 158 -1.83 -9.61 14.70
CA ALA A 158 -1.55 -10.44 15.87
C ALA A 158 -0.84 -11.76 15.50
N LEU A 159 -1.30 -12.45 14.44
CA LEU A 159 -0.66 -13.66 13.93
C LEU A 159 0.76 -13.39 13.41
N CYS A 160 0.96 -12.31 12.64
CA CYS A 160 2.28 -11.96 12.09
C CYS A 160 3.31 -11.75 13.21
N ARG A 161 2.94 -11.02 14.27
CA ARG A 161 3.79 -10.84 15.46
C ARG A 161 4.11 -12.16 16.15
N GLN A 162 3.13 -13.05 16.31
CA GLN A 162 3.33 -14.35 16.94
C GLN A 162 4.35 -15.22 16.18
N TYR A 163 4.35 -15.15 14.86
CA TYR A 163 5.21 -15.96 13.99
C TYR A 163 6.47 -15.22 13.52
N ASN A 164 6.71 -14.00 14.00
CA ASN A 164 7.80 -13.12 13.57
C ASN A 164 7.87 -12.95 12.03
N ALA A 165 6.70 -12.85 11.40
CA ALA A 165 6.56 -12.54 9.98
C ALA A 165 6.19 -11.05 9.83
N LEU A 166 6.69 -10.41 8.77
CA LEU A 166 6.29 -9.03 8.46
C LEU A 166 4.84 -8.99 7.96
N LEU A 167 4.09 -7.97 8.34
CA LEU A 167 2.78 -7.67 7.75
C LEU A 167 2.89 -6.57 6.68
N ILE A 168 2.61 -6.92 5.42
CA ILE A 168 2.56 -5.97 4.29
C ILE A 168 1.10 -5.76 3.87
N VAL A 169 0.66 -4.50 3.79
CA VAL A 169 -0.72 -4.16 3.45
C VAL A 169 -0.80 -3.21 2.26
N ASP A 170 -1.54 -3.62 1.24
CA ASP A 170 -2.02 -2.76 0.16
C ASP A 170 -3.22 -1.94 0.67
N ALA A 171 -3.02 -0.65 0.85
CA ALA A 171 -4.04 0.32 1.23
C ALA A 171 -4.36 1.32 0.10
N VAL A 172 -4.14 0.96 -1.18
CA VAL A 172 -4.36 1.83 -2.35
C VAL A 172 -5.76 2.41 -2.36
N THR A 173 -6.79 1.59 -2.12
CA THR A 173 -8.17 2.04 -2.17
C THR A 173 -8.71 2.52 -0.83
N SER A 174 -8.12 2.10 0.29
CA SER A 174 -8.64 2.39 1.63
C SER A 174 -8.08 3.66 2.26
N LEU A 175 -6.81 4.01 2.04
CA LEU A 175 -6.15 5.12 2.73
C LEU A 175 -6.85 6.46 2.47
N GLY A 176 -7.27 7.12 3.55
CA GLY A 176 -8.03 8.38 3.51
C GLY A 176 -9.53 8.22 3.28
N GLY A 177 -10.03 7.01 3.00
CA GLY A 177 -11.47 6.72 2.84
C GLY A 177 -12.06 5.86 3.96
N MET A 178 -11.22 5.09 4.64
CA MET A 178 -11.56 4.24 5.79
C MET A 178 -10.38 4.18 6.76
N PRO A 179 -10.55 3.69 8.01
CA PRO A 179 -9.46 3.59 8.96
C PRO A 179 -8.30 2.77 8.41
N VAL A 180 -7.06 3.23 8.59
CA VAL A 180 -5.83 2.48 8.29
C VAL A 180 -4.88 2.78 9.43
N GLU A 181 -4.96 2.00 10.51
CA GLU A 181 -4.23 2.27 11.76
C GLU A 181 -2.91 1.48 11.78
N VAL A 182 -1.90 1.95 11.04
CA VAL A 182 -0.64 1.20 10.78
C VAL A 182 0.03 0.72 12.07
N ASP A 183 0.25 1.62 13.03
CA ASP A 183 0.96 1.26 14.27
C ASP A 183 0.10 0.34 15.14
N GLN A 184 -1.20 0.67 15.30
CA GLN A 184 -2.12 -0.10 16.14
C GLN A 184 -2.27 -1.54 15.61
N TRP A 185 -2.41 -1.69 14.30
CA TRP A 185 -2.62 -2.98 13.65
C TRP A 185 -1.31 -3.78 13.47
N GLY A 186 -0.16 -3.13 13.69
CA GLY A 186 1.15 -3.77 13.53
C GLY A 186 1.49 -4.05 12.08
N ILE A 187 1.14 -3.12 11.20
CA ILE A 187 1.53 -3.19 9.79
C ILE A 187 2.99 -2.77 9.68
N ASP A 188 3.82 -3.65 9.11
CA ASP A 188 5.24 -3.39 8.93
C ASP A 188 5.53 -2.59 7.66
N VAL A 189 4.79 -2.85 6.59
CA VAL A 189 4.89 -2.09 5.33
C VAL A 189 3.48 -1.77 4.84
N CYS A 190 3.16 -0.49 4.70
CA CYS A 190 1.88 -0.06 4.13
C CYS A 190 2.11 0.88 2.96
N TYR A 191 1.41 0.65 1.86
CA TYR A 191 1.48 1.52 0.69
C TYR A 191 0.10 1.87 0.15
N SER A 192 0.02 2.93 -0.64
CA SER A 192 -1.22 3.39 -1.26
C SER A 192 -0.99 4.06 -2.61
N ALA A 193 -1.99 4.78 -3.13
CA ALA A 193 -1.91 5.60 -4.34
C ALA A 193 -2.71 6.90 -4.18
N THR A 194 -2.28 7.96 -4.85
CA THR A 194 -2.89 9.28 -4.72
C THR A 194 -4.29 9.40 -5.32
N GLN A 195 -4.61 8.63 -6.37
CA GLN A 195 -5.80 8.81 -7.20
C GLN A 195 -7.07 8.08 -6.72
N LYS A 196 -7.10 7.68 -5.46
CA LYS A 196 -8.24 7.00 -4.83
C LYS A 196 -8.88 7.93 -3.80
N CYS A 197 -8.92 7.56 -2.54
CA CYS A 197 -9.55 8.36 -1.48
C CYS A 197 -8.73 9.60 -1.09
N LEU A 198 -7.43 9.64 -1.41
CA LEU A 198 -6.61 10.85 -1.27
C LEU A 198 -6.95 11.95 -2.29
N SER A 199 -7.72 11.63 -3.34
CA SER A 199 -8.21 12.59 -4.34
C SER A 199 -7.13 13.54 -4.90
N CYS A 200 -5.97 12.98 -5.23
CA CYS A 200 -4.85 13.66 -5.87
C CYS A 200 -4.54 12.99 -7.22
N PRO A 201 -4.00 13.70 -8.24
CA PRO A 201 -3.69 13.09 -9.53
C PRO A 201 -2.79 11.84 -9.42
N PRO A 202 -2.97 10.86 -10.32
CA PRO A 202 -2.15 9.64 -10.30
C PRO A 202 -0.69 9.98 -10.58
N GLY A 203 0.22 9.32 -9.88
CA GLY A 203 1.66 9.48 -10.12
C GLY A 203 2.53 9.46 -8.86
N LEU A 204 1.93 9.37 -7.67
CA LEU A 204 2.65 9.16 -6.42
C LEU A 204 2.03 7.98 -5.63
N ALA A 205 2.88 7.25 -4.93
CA ALA A 205 2.50 6.15 -4.06
C ALA A 205 3.02 6.40 -2.63
N PRO A 206 2.14 6.81 -1.69
CA PRO A 206 2.49 6.86 -0.28
C PRO A 206 2.97 5.50 0.22
N LEU A 207 4.03 5.48 1.01
CA LEU A 207 4.68 4.28 1.54
C LEU A 207 5.20 4.57 2.94
N THR A 208 4.92 3.68 3.89
CA THR A 208 5.48 3.73 5.25
C THR A 208 6.05 2.39 5.66
N LEU A 209 7.19 2.41 6.35
CA LEU A 209 7.88 1.22 6.85
C LEU A 209 8.11 1.32 8.36
N SER A 210 7.83 0.23 9.08
CA SER A 210 8.15 0.07 10.49
C SER A 210 9.65 -0.07 10.70
N SER A 211 10.11 0.14 11.95
CA SER A 211 11.50 -0.17 12.32
C SER A 211 11.85 -1.64 12.13
N HIS A 212 10.87 -2.54 12.27
CA HIS A 212 11.06 -3.96 12.04
C HIS A 212 11.25 -4.26 10.54
N ALA A 213 10.43 -3.69 9.66
CA ALA A 213 10.64 -3.78 8.22
C ALA A 213 12.04 -3.27 7.82
N LEU A 214 12.44 -2.10 8.30
CA LEU A 214 13.76 -1.51 8.01
C LEU A 214 14.94 -2.37 8.50
N SER A 215 14.75 -3.19 9.54
CA SER A 215 15.83 -4.03 10.09
C SER A 215 16.13 -5.27 9.24
N VAL A 216 15.30 -5.58 8.24
CA VAL A 216 15.45 -6.74 7.37
C VAL A 216 15.61 -6.38 5.88
N LEU A 217 15.81 -5.08 5.60
CA LEU A 217 16.19 -4.55 4.29
C LEU A 217 17.71 -4.55 4.09
#